data_AF-K4LJM5-F1
#
_entry.id   AF-K4LJM5-F1
#
_cell.length_a   1.000
_cell.length_b   1.000
_cell.length_c   1.000
_cell.angle_alpha   90.00
_cell.angle_beta   90.00
_cell.angle_gamma   90.00
#
_symmetry.space_group_name_H-M   'P 1'
#
loop_
_entity.id
_entity.type
_entity.pdbx_description
1 polymer ?
#
loop_
_entity_poly.entity_id
_entity_poly.type
_entity_poly.pdbx_seq_one_letter_code
_entity_poly.pdbx_strand_id
1 'polypeptide(L)' 'MRCARCIWTTTATTPLHPEVYSLMCRFMKDTFGNPSSIHSYGQEAYTHPERVVTRC' A
#
# COMPACT_ATOMS: atom_id res chain seq x y z
N MET A 1 -33.57 -5.96 -5.42
CA MET A 1 -32.61 -5.73 -6.52
C MET A 1 -31.28 -5.28 -5.92
N ARG A 2 -30.32 -6.19 -5.70
CA ARG A 2 -28.93 -5.83 -5.40
C ARG A 2 -28.10 -6.33 -6.57
N CYS A 3 -27.70 -5.41 -7.44
CA CYS A 3 -26.76 -5.71 -8.51
C CYS A 3 -25.44 -6.11 -7.84
N ALA A 4 -25.07 -7.39 -7.94
CA ALA A 4 -23.77 -7.85 -7.47
C ALA A 4 -22.69 -7.09 -8.24
N ARG A 5 -21.63 -6.69 -7.55
CA ARG A 5 -20.52 -5.92 -8.12
C ARG A 5 -19.78 -6.77 -9.16
N CYS A 6 -20.15 -6.64 -10.43
CA CYS A 6 -19.51 -7.34 -11.54
C CYS A 6 -18.14 -6.71 -11.84
N ILE A 7 -17.05 -7.40 -11.46
CA ILE A 7 -15.69 -7.07 -11.89
C ILE A 7 -15.34 -7.79 -13.19
N TRP A 8 -15.86 -7.30 -14.31
CA TRP A 8 -15.72 -7.97 -15.61
C TRP A 8 -14.33 -7.77 -16.27
N THR A 9 -13.49 -6.88 -15.75
CA THR A 9 -12.21 -6.50 -16.38
C THR A 9 -11.03 -6.68 -15.41
N THR A 10 -10.67 -7.92 -15.09
CA THR A 10 -9.49 -8.20 -14.24
C THR A 10 -8.17 -7.99 -14.96
N THR A 11 -8.18 -7.87 -16.29
CA THR A 11 -6.99 -7.71 -17.15
C THR A 11 -6.37 -6.31 -17.15
N ALA A 12 -7.09 -5.29 -16.67
CA ALA A 12 -6.60 -3.91 -16.62
C ALA A 12 -6.24 -3.47 -15.20
N THR A 13 -7.04 -3.85 -14.20
CA THR A 13 -6.79 -3.51 -12.81
C THR A 13 -7.57 -4.45 -11.91
N THR A 14 -6.94 -4.92 -10.83
CA THR A 14 -7.58 -5.78 -9.84
C THR A 14 -8.06 -4.94 -8.65
N PRO A 15 -9.20 -5.30 -8.02
CA PRO A 15 -9.62 -4.65 -6.78
C PRO A 15 -8.59 -4.93 -5.69
N LEU A 16 -8.18 -3.89 -4.96
CA LEU A 16 -7.28 -4.04 -3.82
C LEU A 16 -7.94 -4.87 -2.70
N HIS A 17 -7.17 -5.80 -2.13
CA HIS A 17 -7.61 -6.51 -0.93
C HIS A 17 -7.77 -5.50 0.23
N PRO A 18 -8.84 -5.57 1.04
CA PRO A 18 -9.09 -4.61 2.12
C PRO A 18 -7.93 -4.51 3.14
N GLU A 19 -7.16 -5.59 3.32
CA GLU A 19 -5.96 -5.58 4.17
C GLU A 19 -4.84 -4.72 3.57
N VAL A 20 -4.61 -4.82 2.26
CA VAL A 20 -3.61 -4.01 1.55
C VAL A 20 -3.99 -2.53 1.63
N TYR A 21 -5.26 -2.20 1.41
CA TYR A 21 -5.75 -0.83 1.56
C TYR A 21 -5.54 -0.28 2.97
N SER A 22 -5.91 -1.06 3.99
CA SER A 22 -5.75 -0.65 5.39
C SER A 22 -4.29 -0.42 5.76
N LEU A 23 -3.40 -1.28 5.26
CA LEU A 23 -1.96 -1.15 5.45
C LEU A 23 -1.44 0.11 4.75
N MET A 24 -1.75 0.32 3.48
CA MET A 24 -1.36 1.53 2.73
C MET A 24 -1.82 2.82 3.42
N CYS A 25 -3.04 2.85 3.95
CA CYS A 25 -3.55 4.01 4.70
C CYS A 25 -2.80 4.26 6.01
N ARG A 26 -2.32 3.22 6.71
CA ARG A 26 -1.48 3.39 7.92
C ARG A 26 -0.11 3.95 7.54
N PHE A 27 0.52 3.39 6.51
CA PHE A 27 1.80 3.89 5.99
C PHE A 27 1.77 5.37 5.64
N MET A 28 0.70 5.82 4.97
CA MET A 28 0.56 7.23 4.59
C MET A 28 0.40 8.18 5.79
N LYS A 29 -0.05 7.68 6.94
CA LYS A 29 -0.19 8.47 8.18
C LYS A 29 1.08 8.47 9.01
N ASP A 30 1.68 7.29 9.17
CA ASP A 30 2.77 7.07 10.10
C ASP A 30 4.14 7.38 9.47
N THR A 31 4.26 7.28 8.15
CA THR A 31 5.54 7.40 7.44
C THR A 31 5.41 8.29 6.21
N PHE A 32 5.83 9.55 6.32
CA PHE A 32 5.70 10.58 5.28
C PHE A 32 7.05 11.01 4.66
N GLY A 33 8.16 10.39 5.08
CA GLY A 33 9.49 10.69 4.56
C GLY A 33 9.71 10.15 3.15
N ASN A 34 10.60 10.80 2.39
CA ASN A 34 11.07 10.27 1.11
C ASN A 34 12.15 9.21 1.38
N PRO A 35 11.99 7.94 0.92
CA PRO A 35 12.98 6.88 1.14
C PRO A 35 14.37 7.16 0.55
N SER A 36 14.48 8.09 -0.41
CA SER A 36 15.76 8.52 -0.98
C SER A 36 16.47 9.59 -0.15
N SER A 37 15.86 10.08 0.93
CA SER A 37 16.42 11.12 1.80
C SER A 37 17.28 10.52 2.90
N ILE A 38 18.43 11.13 3.18
CA ILE A 38 19.35 10.72 4.26
C ILE A 38 18.88 11.14 5.67
N HIS A 39 17.83 11.94 5.76
CA HIS A 39 17.28 12.40 7.03
C HIS A 39 16.56 11.26 7.76
N SER A 40 16.44 11.34 9.08
CA SER A 40 15.89 10.27 9.93
C SER A 40 14.52 9.76 9.45
N TYR A 41 13.61 10.67 9.07
CA TYR A 41 12.30 10.32 8.52
C TYR A 41 12.36 9.66 7.13
N GLY A 42 13.39 9.94 6.35
CA GLY A 42 13.63 9.29 5.06
C GLY A 42 14.16 7.86 5.22
N GLN A 43 15.05 7.64 6.18
CA GLN A 43 15.50 6.29 6.52
C GLN A 43 14.38 5.41 7.07
N GLU A 44 13.53 5.96 7.94
CA GLU A 44 12.32 5.27 8.44
C GLU A 44 11.37 4.86 7.29
N ALA A 45 11.23 5.73 6.29
CA ALA A 45 10.45 5.46 5.07
C ALA A 45 11.06 4.41 4.15
N TYR A 46 12.36 4.12 4.24
CA TYR A 46 13.00 3.03 3.50
C TYR A 46 12.77 1.67 4.18
N THR A 47 12.92 1.60 5.52
CA THR A 47 12.88 0.35 6.28
C THR A 47 11.48 -0.25 6.43
N HIS A 48 10.43 0.58 6.47
CA HIS A 48 9.07 0.07 6.66
C HIS A 48 8.46 -0.64 5.44
N PRO A 49 8.55 -0.12 4.19
CA PRO A 49 8.01 -0.81 3.02
C PRO A 49 8.78 -2.08 2.65
N GLU A 50 10.09 -2.16 2.92
CA GLU A 50 10.89 -3.36 2.64
C GLU A 50 10.28 -4.60 3.32
N ARG A 51 9.86 -4.47 4.59
CA ARG A 51 9.33 -5.58 5.40
C ARG A 51 7.98 -6.09 4.92
N VAL A 52 7.23 -5.26 4.21
CA VAL A 52 5.93 -5.61 3.65
C VAL A 52 6.09 -6.27 2.28
N VAL A 53 6.98 -5.74 1.45
CA VAL A 53 7.17 -6.22 0.07
C VAL A 53 7.95 -7.54 0.03
N THR A 54 8.88 -7.78 0.96
CA THR A 54 9.63 -9.05 1.03
C THR A 54 8.81 -10.23 1.59
N ARG A 55 7.56 -9.99 2.02
CA ARG A 55 6.67 -11.02 2.57
C ARG A 55 5.65 -11.59 1.58
N CYS A 56 5.70 -11.16 0.32
CA CYS A 56 5.00 -11.79 -0.80
C CYS A 56 5.89 -12.84 -1.46
#